data_AF-A0A1R2CK66-F1
#
_entry.id   AF-A0A1R2CK66-F1
#
_cell.length_a   1.000
_cell.length_b   1.000
_cell.length_c   1.000
_cell.angle_alpha   90.00
_cell.angle_beta   90.00
_cell.angle_gamma   90.00
#
_symmetry.space_group_name_H-M   'P 1'
#
loop_
_entity.id
_entity.type
_entity.pdbx_description
1 polymer ?
#
loop_
_entity_poly.entity_id
_entity_poly.type
_entity_poly.pdbx_seq_one_letter_code
_entity_poly.pdbx_strand_id
1 'polypeptide(L)'
;MDKNTIEIPQSNHSSIVLDTETQIKILIDTILFISNYLSPEIITDLESNDLKRIYDEIVNLNTLSANHLQFLIDEFKCKLCREELIEVAIHCNHSFCIKCIQDYINSQNSSQFLINIHPNQELIFTCPICRTHLSSIDINKIFPNDEKNTQINPSLIKCPNCNIFRSGKLFAPICKDKCLVCIKKCIFENIYQCEKCYCSYKNKDLLEMIFICPSCRKGFYFIGDNMQTLCNDAILCSNCANSAIEKSGCFCLKHLLSLDEKLEIARSLFKICDICGDEIHFKKFPRKSCCDKKVCYFCFKQKTNCPGCFNSISTRCREDISKFFSEILNFS
;
A
#
# COMPACT_ATOMS: atom_id res chain seq x y z
N MET A 1 60.28 28.55 33.32
CA MET A 1 60.28 28.20 31.88
C MET A 1 59.05 27.35 31.66
N ASP A 2 57.94 28.01 31.38
CA ASP A 2 56.63 27.39 31.28
C ASP A 2 56.46 26.72 29.92
N LYS A 3 56.02 25.46 29.95
CA LYS A 3 55.65 24.69 28.77
C LYS A 3 54.31 25.21 28.28
N ASN A 4 54.31 25.92 27.15
CA ASN A 4 53.10 26.24 26.41
C ASN A 4 52.49 24.94 25.84
N THR A 5 51.53 24.36 26.55
CA THR A 5 50.59 23.40 26.01
C THR A 5 49.59 24.13 25.12
N ILE A 6 49.61 23.82 23.82
CA ILE A 6 48.55 24.21 22.89
C ILE A 6 47.36 23.30 23.19
N GLU A 7 46.34 23.84 23.84
CA GLU A 7 45.06 23.17 23.98
C GLU A 7 44.37 23.16 22.61
N ILE A 8 44.18 21.97 22.05
CA ILE A 8 43.30 21.75 20.90
C ILE A 8 41.87 21.99 21.40
N PRO A 9 41.09 22.90 20.80
CA PRO A 9 39.72 23.14 21.24
C PRO A 9 38.92 21.84 21.14
N GLN A 10 38.39 21.38 22.27
CA GLN A 10 37.39 20.32 22.25
C GLN A 10 36.22 20.81 21.41
N SER A 11 35.81 19.99 20.43
CA SER A 11 34.68 20.26 19.56
C SER A 11 33.40 20.29 20.39
N ASN A 12 33.07 21.47 20.92
CA ASN A 12 31.69 21.82 21.17
C ASN A 12 30.99 21.62 19.82
N HIS A 13 30.16 20.59 19.71
CA HIS A 13 29.22 20.44 18.62
C HIS A 13 28.21 21.59 18.73
N SER A 14 28.62 22.80 18.36
CA SER A 14 27.71 23.84 17.92
C SER A 14 27.04 23.27 16.69
N SER A 15 25.81 22.79 16.87
CA SER A 15 24.86 22.53 15.82
C SER A 15 24.88 23.73 14.88
N ILE A 16 25.51 23.58 13.73
CA ILE A 16 25.41 24.57 12.66
C ILE A 16 23.95 24.49 12.24
N VAL A 17 23.17 25.49 12.64
CA VAL A 17 21.79 25.66 12.17
C VAL A 17 21.89 26.10 10.71
N LEU A 18 21.99 25.12 9.81
CA LEU A 18 21.92 25.31 8.36
C LEU A 18 20.44 25.47 7.99
N ASP A 19 19.89 26.66 8.21
CA ASP A 19 18.44 26.89 8.17
C ASP A 19 17.86 27.01 6.75
N THR A 20 18.62 26.69 5.70
CA THR A 20 18.12 26.67 4.32
C THR A 20 18.85 25.64 3.46
N GLU A 21 18.09 24.88 2.66
CA GLU A 21 18.55 23.94 1.62
C GLU A 21 19.67 24.55 0.74
N THR A 22 19.57 25.85 0.47
CA THR A 22 20.54 26.63 -0.31
C THR A 22 21.94 26.67 0.30
N GLN A 23 22.06 26.79 1.63
CA GLN A 23 23.36 26.86 2.31
C GLN A 23 24.07 25.50 2.32
N ILE A 24 23.32 24.41 2.49
CA ILE A 24 23.84 23.04 2.39
C ILE A 24 24.35 22.79 0.97
N LYS A 25 23.59 23.18 -0.04
CA LYS A 25 23.97 23.02 -1.44
C LYS A 25 25.26 23.78 -1.79
N ILE A 26 25.39 25.04 -1.36
CA ILE A 26 26.62 25.84 -1.55
C ILE A 26 27.81 25.17 -0.85
N LEU A 27 27.62 24.65 0.36
CA LEU A 27 28.68 23.95 1.09
C LEU A 27 29.13 22.69 0.33
N ILE A 28 28.18 21.89 -0.17
CA ILE A 28 28.47 20.68 -0.95
C ILE A 28 29.19 21.03 -2.26
N ASP A 29 28.70 22.03 -2.99
CA ASP A 29 29.32 22.49 -4.24
C ASP A 29 30.75 22.99 -4.01
N THR A 30 30.98 23.69 -2.89
CA THR A 30 32.32 24.16 -2.47
C THR A 30 33.24 22.99 -2.14
N ILE A 31 32.74 21.98 -1.42
CA ILE A 31 33.47 20.76 -1.10
C ILE A 31 33.84 19.98 -2.37
N LEU A 32 32.89 19.82 -3.31
CA LEU A 32 33.12 19.16 -4.59
C LEU A 32 34.15 19.91 -5.44
N PHE A 33 34.09 21.24 -5.45
CA PHE A 33 35.07 22.08 -6.12
C PHE A 33 36.49 21.88 -5.56
N ILE A 34 36.64 21.89 -4.23
CA ILE A 34 37.93 21.64 -3.56
C ILE A 34 38.43 20.22 -3.88
N SER A 35 37.56 19.21 -3.81
CA SER A 35 37.91 17.82 -4.14
C SER A 35 38.45 17.67 -5.56
N ASN A 36 37.79 18.32 -6.54
CA ASN A 36 38.23 18.29 -7.93
C ASN A 36 39.55 19.05 -8.16
N TYR A 37 39.76 20.17 -7.46
CA TYR A 37 40.99 20.96 -7.54
C TYR A 37 42.21 20.23 -6.94
N LEU A 38 41.95 19.32 -6.00
CA LEU A 38 42.97 18.46 -5.40
C LEU A 38 43.22 17.16 -6.21
N SER A 39 42.53 16.96 -7.33
CA SER A 39 42.71 15.77 -8.15
C SER A 39 44.10 15.75 -8.83
N PRO A 40 44.75 14.58 -8.90
CA PRO A 40 46.16 14.45 -9.30
C PRO A 40 46.46 14.73 -10.79
N GLU A 41 45.46 15.09 -11.59
CA GLU A 41 45.57 15.20 -13.05
C GLU A 41 46.28 16.47 -13.55
N ILE A 42 46.64 17.42 -12.67
CA ILE A 42 47.14 18.75 -13.07
C ILE A 42 48.68 18.82 -13.26
N ILE A 43 49.48 17.81 -12.90
CA ILE A 43 50.95 17.94 -12.96
C ILE A 43 51.58 16.71 -13.62
N THR A 44 51.98 16.85 -14.89
CA THR A 44 52.83 15.90 -15.62
C THR A 44 54.17 16.56 -15.96
N ASP A 45 55.23 15.74 -16.01
CA ASP A 45 56.66 16.02 -16.15
C ASP A 45 57.45 16.41 -14.89
N LEU A 46 57.80 15.41 -14.06
CA LEU A 46 58.84 15.52 -13.04
C LEU A 46 59.77 14.28 -13.07
N GLU A 47 61.03 14.47 -13.50
CA GLU A 47 62.01 13.39 -13.75
C GLU A 47 62.86 12.97 -12.53
N SER A 48 62.70 13.59 -11.35
CA SER A 48 63.52 13.27 -10.16
C SER A 48 62.81 12.31 -9.19
N ASN A 49 63.53 11.27 -8.72
CA ASN A 49 62.99 10.28 -7.78
C ASN A 49 62.55 10.89 -6.43
N ASP A 50 63.20 11.96 -5.98
CA ASP A 50 62.80 12.66 -4.74
C ASP A 50 61.52 13.47 -4.94
N LEU A 51 61.34 14.07 -6.13
CA LEU A 51 60.10 14.76 -6.51
C LEU A 51 58.94 13.77 -6.68
N LYS A 52 59.21 12.57 -7.18
CA LYS A 52 58.22 11.49 -7.27
C LYS A 52 57.74 11.03 -5.89
N ARG A 53 58.65 10.92 -4.91
CA ARG A 53 58.26 10.58 -3.52
C ARG A 53 57.42 11.69 -2.87
N ILE A 54 57.81 12.95 -3.04
CA ILE A 54 57.03 14.10 -2.53
C ILE A 54 55.66 14.14 -3.24
N TYR A 55 55.61 13.86 -4.54
CA TYR A 55 54.36 13.75 -5.29
C TYR A 55 53.46 12.63 -4.74
N ASP A 56 53.99 11.42 -4.54
CA ASP A 56 53.23 10.31 -3.98
C ASP A 56 52.69 10.62 -2.56
N GLU A 57 53.47 11.34 -1.74
CA GLU A 57 53.02 11.84 -0.43
C GLU A 57 51.90 12.89 -0.56
N ILE A 58 52.00 13.83 -1.50
CA ILE A 58 50.96 14.83 -1.80
C ILE A 58 49.68 14.16 -2.33
N VAL A 59 49.82 13.20 -3.24
CA VAL A 59 48.69 12.44 -3.79
C VAL A 59 48.01 11.62 -2.69
N ASN A 60 48.77 10.99 -1.79
CA ASN A 60 48.22 10.27 -0.65
C ASN A 60 47.49 11.20 0.33
N LEU A 61 48.05 12.38 0.62
CA LEU A 61 47.39 13.40 1.44
C LEU A 61 46.10 13.92 0.77
N ASN A 62 46.13 14.10 -0.55
CA ASN A 62 44.96 14.52 -1.35
C ASN A 62 43.90 13.42 -1.44
N THR A 63 44.28 12.15 -1.52
CA THR A 63 43.32 11.04 -1.48
C THR A 63 42.74 10.86 -0.08
N LEU A 64 43.54 11.02 0.97
CA LEU A 64 43.04 11.02 2.36
C LEU A 64 42.06 12.17 2.59
N SER A 65 42.37 13.37 2.11
CA SER A 65 41.47 14.53 2.23
C SER A 65 40.23 14.40 1.36
N ALA A 66 40.34 13.90 0.13
CA ALA A 66 39.20 13.61 -0.75
C ALA A 66 38.29 12.53 -0.16
N ASN A 67 38.84 11.47 0.42
CA ASN A 67 38.07 10.44 1.13
C ASN A 67 37.35 11.00 2.36
N HIS A 68 38.01 11.91 3.10
CA HIS A 68 37.40 12.59 4.23
C HIS A 68 36.26 13.54 3.77
N LEU A 69 36.47 14.28 2.69
CA LEU A 69 35.45 15.15 2.08
C LEU A 69 34.27 14.35 1.54
N GLN A 70 34.52 13.20 0.92
CA GLN A 70 33.47 12.30 0.44
C GLN A 70 32.67 11.71 1.60
N PHE A 71 33.34 11.31 2.68
CA PHE A 71 32.67 10.89 3.91
C PHE A 71 31.77 12.00 4.48
N LEU A 72 32.25 13.25 4.51
CA LEU A 72 31.43 14.39 4.94
C LEU A 72 30.23 14.62 4.02
N ILE A 73 30.39 14.51 2.70
CA ILE A 73 29.27 14.58 1.74
C ILE A 73 28.26 13.47 2.01
N ASP A 74 28.72 12.24 2.27
CA ASP A 74 27.85 11.10 2.53
C ASP A 74 27.08 11.22 3.86
N GLU A 75 27.60 12.01 4.81
CA GLU A 75 26.85 12.40 6.01
C GLU A 75 25.70 13.38 5.72
N PHE A 76 25.75 14.13 4.62
CA PHE A 76 24.66 15.00 4.16
C PHE A 76 23.64 14.29 3.26
N LYS A 77 23.85 13.01 2.94
CA LYS A 77 22.94 12.22 2.12
C LYS A 77 21.93 11.44 2.97
N CYS A 78 20.74 11.26 2.41
CA CYS A 78 19.68 10.47 3.00
C CYS A 78 20.18 9.05 3.33
N LYS A 79 20.02 8.61 4.57
CA LYS A 79 20.51 7.28 5.00
C LYS A 79 19.73 6.11 4.38
N LEU A 80 18.61 6.37 3.69
CA LEU A 80 17.84 5.36 2.94
C LEU A 80 18.27 5.23 1.49
N CYS A 81 18.16 6.30 0.67
CA CYS A 81 18.50 6.21 -0.75
C CYS A 81 19.99 6.44 -1.04
N ARG A 82 20.72 7.13 -0.15
CA ARG A 82 22.13 7.54 -0.34
C ARG A 82 22.37 8.39 -1.60
N GLU A 83 21.31 9.01 -2.14
CA GLU A 83 21.37 9.83 -3.36
C GLU A 83 20.95 11.27 -3.06
N GLU A 84 19.75 11.44 -2.49
CA GLU A 84 19.19 12.75 -2.18
C GLU A 84 19.79 13.34 -0.88
N LEU A 85 19.81 14.67 -0.79
CA LEU A 85 20.26 15.38 0.41
C LEU A 85 19.30 15.19 1.58
N ILE A 86 19.82 15.33 2.79
CA ILE A 86 19.03 15.33 4.01
C ILE A 86 18.17 16.58 4.07
N GLU A 87 16.87 16.37 4.31
CA GLU A 87 15.89 17.44 4.52
C GLU A 87 15.34 17.40 5.95
N VAL A 88 15.32 16.21 6.58
CA VAL A 88 14.81 16.04 7.94
C VAL A 88 15.72 15.15 8.77
N ALA A 89 16.03 15.62 9.98
CA ALA A 89 16.68 14.86 11.04
C ALA A 89 15.66 14.59 12.16
N ILE A 90 15.52 13.30 12.52
CA ILE A 90 14.64 12.86 13.60
C ILE A 90 15.40 12.75 14.93
N HIS A 91 14.69 12.76 16.06
CA HIS A 91 15.28 12.81 17.41
C HIS A 91 16.28 11.67 17.74
N CYS A 92 16.24 10.55 17.02
CA CYS A 92 17.23 9.47 17.17
C CYS A 92 18.50 9.68 16.32
N ASN A 93 18.74 10.91 15.88
CA ASN A 93 19.90 11.36 15.09
C ASN A 93 20.08 10.68 13.72
N HIS A 94 19.02 10.09 13.18
CA HIS A 94 19.01 9.62 11.80
C HIS A 94 18.38 10.67 10.89
N SER A 95 18.90 10.74 9.68
CA SER A 95 18.58 11.82 8.76
C SER A 95 18.21 11.28 7.38
N PHE A 96 17.18 11.86 6.78
CA PHE A 96 16.55 11.36 5.56
C PHE A 96 16.14 12.53 4.66
N CYS A 97 15.96 12.25 3.36
CA CYS A 97 15.10 13.08 2.54
C CYS A 97 13.63 12.80 2.91
N ILE A 98 12.78 13.80 2.76
CA ILE A 98 11.35 13.77 3.09
C ILE A 98 10.66 12.62 2.36
N LYS A 99 10.93 12.46 1.07
CA LYS A 99 10.32 11.42 0.24
C LYS A 99 10.56 10.02 0.82
N CYS A 100 11.81 9.65 1.10
CA CYS A 100 12.13 8.32 1.61
C CYS A 100 11.52 8.04 2.98
N ILE A 101 11.53 9.00 3.90
CA ILE A 101 10.96 8.78 5.24
C ILE A 101 9.43 8.74 5.19
N GLN A 102 8.78 9.54 4.35
CA GLN A 102 7.34 9.49 4.12
C GLN A 102 6.93 8.16 3.50
N ASP A 103 7.62 7.68 2.46
CA ASP A 103 7.36 6.39 1.83
C ASP A 103 7.47 5.24 2.83
N TYR A 104 8.51 5.26 3.66
CA TYR A 104 8.68 4.28 4.72
C TYR A 104 7.54 4.33 5.74
N ILE A 105 7.19 5.52 6.26
CA ILE A 105 6.08 5.70 7.20
C ILE A 105 4.76 5.22 6.60
N ASN A 106 4.49 5.56 5.34
CA ASN A 106 3.32 5.10 4.59
C ASN A 106 3.28 3.57 4.44
N SER A 107 4.44 2.92 4.28
CA SER A 107 4.54 1.46 4.24
C SER A 107 4.28 0.82 5.61
N GLN A 108 4.69 1.47 6.72
CA GLN A 108 4.36 1.02 8.08
C GLN A 108 2.87 1.17 8.36
N ASN A 109 2.27 2.29 7.95
CA ASN A 109 0.83 2.50 7.99
C ASN A 109 0.10 1.40 7.23
N SER A 110 0.54 1.08 6.02
CA SER A 110 -0.05 0.00 5.22
C SER A 110 0.02 -1.35 5.94
N SER A 111 0.99 -1.55 6.83
CA SER A 111 1.17 -2.77 7.61
C SER A 111 0.38 -2.77 8.92
N GLN A 112 0.22 -1.61 9.58
CA GLN A 112 -0.52 -1.44 10.84
C GLN A 112 -2.03 -1.26 10.62
N PHE A 113 -2.47 -0.65 9.51
CA PHE A 113 -3.87 -0.62 9.08
C PHE A 113 -4.45 -2.02 8.86
N LEU A 114 -3.60 -3.01 8.55
CA LEU A 114 -4.00 -4.40 8.38
C LEU A 114 -4.27 -5.12 9.71
N ILE A 115 -3.91 -4.53 10.86
CA ILE A 115 -4.01 -5.12 12.20
C ILE A 115 -5.02 -4.37 13.09
N ASN A 116 -5.38 -3.12 12.77
CA ASN A 116 -6.18 -2.28 13.66
C ASN A 116 -7.69 -2.57 13.59
N ILE A 117 -8.15 -3.49 14.44
CA ILE A 117 -9.56 -3.78 14.76
C ILE A 117 -10.13 -2.79 15.81
N HIS A 118 -9.31 -1.89 16.37
CA HIS A 118 -9.74 -0.95 17.42
C HIS A 118 -9.55 0.54 17.05
N PRO A 119 -10.59 1.38 17.18
CA PRO A 119 -10.59 2.78 16.75
C PRO A 119 -9.78 3.75 17.63
N ASN A 120 -9.12 3.29 18.70
CA ASN A 120 -8.44 4.15 19.69
C ASN A 120 -6.94 3.86 19.84
N GLN A 121 -6.31 3.12 18.92
CA GLN A 121 -4.86 2.89 18.98
C GLN A 121 -4.12 3.98 18.21
N GLU A 122 -3.25 4.70 18.90
CA GLU A 122 -2.32 5.66 18.30
C GLU A 122 -1.41 4.93 17.30
N LEU A 123 -1.24 5.50 16.11
CA LEU A 123 -0.32 4.96 15.11
C LEU A 123 1.11 5.16 15.60
N ILE A 124 1.83 4.05 15.76
CA ILE A 124 3.19 4.06 16.28
C ILE A 124 4.17 3.97 15.12
N PHE A 125 4.81 5.09 14.80
CA PHE A 125 5.85 5.15 13.76
C PHE A 125 7.23 4.90 14.35
N THR A 126 8.13 4.32 13.54
CA THR A 126 9.49 3.97 13.98
C THR A 126 10.54 4.45 12.98
N CYS A 127 11.76 4.72 13.46
CA CYS A 127 12.90 5.00 12.60
C CYS A 127 13.24 3.77 11.71
N PRO A 128 13.49 3.95 10.41
CA PRO A 128 13.89 2.86 9.51
C PRO A 128 15.20 2.15 9.92
N ILE A 129 16.11 2.87 10.58
CA ILE A 129 17.46 2.40 10.89
C ILE A 129 17.50 1.73 12.27
N CYS A 130 17.15 2.47 13.32
CA CYS A 130 17.27 2.02 14.71
C CYS A 130 15.95 1.59 15.36
N ARG A 131 14.82 1.70 14.64
CA ARG A 131 13.47 1.33 15.11
C ARG A 131 12.94 2.13 16.31
N THR A 132 13.64 3.17 16.76
CA THR A 132 13.16 4.09 17.80
C THR A 132 11.84 4.76 17.37
N HIS A 133 10.89 4.90 18.30
CA HIS A 133 9.59 5.51 18.05
C HIS A 133 9.70 6.99 17.69
N LEU A 134 9.06 7.41 16.60
CA LEU A 134 9.05 8.81 16.20
C LEU A 134 8.17 9.62 17.16
N SER A 135 8.69 10.76 17.59
CA SER A 135 7.95 11.73 18.41
C SER A 135 6.99 12.55 17.55
N SER A 136 6.01 13.21 18.17
CA SER A 136 5.12 14.15 17.47
C SER A 136 5.88 15.28 16.76
N ILE A 137 7.01 15.72 17.33
CA ILE A 137 7.88 16.72 16.72
C ILE A 137 8.48 16.20 15.40
N ASP A 138 8.90 14.93 15.35
CA ASP A 138 9.42 14.34 14.12
C ASP A 138 8.32 14.23 13.06
N ILE A 139 7.12 13.81 13.46
CA ILE A 139 5.98 13.72 12.54
C ILE A 139 5.63 15.09 11.97
N ASN A 140 5.61 16.14 12.77
CA ASN A 140 5.36 17.50 12.30
C ASN A 140 6.47 18.00 11.36
N LYS A 141 7.74 17.63 11.60
CA LYS A 141 8.83 17.96 10.66
C LYS A 141 8.68 17.22 9.33
N ILE A 142 8.21 15.99 9.34
CA ILE A 142 8.02 15.16 8.15
C ILE A 142 6.75 15.57 7.38
N PHE A 143 5.73 16.08 8.09
CA PHE A 143 4.43 16.50 7.56
C PHE A 143 4.02 17.91 8.03
N PRO A 144 4.74 18.97 7.66
CA PRO A 144 4.59 20.32 8.25
C PRO A 144 3.28 21.05 7.91
N ASN A 145 2.48 20.55 6.97
CA ASN A 145 1.24 21.21 6.51
C ASN A 145 -0.06 20.47 6.89
N ASP A 146 0.01 19.39 7.67
CA ASP A 146 -1.17 18.57 8.00
C ASP A 146 -1.93 19.04 9.26
N GLU A 147 -1.55 20.16 9.87
CA GLU A 147 -2.20 20.71 11.08
C GLU A 147 -3.67 21.15 10.88
N LYS A 148 -4.19 21.15 9.64
CA LYS A 148 -5.63 21.38 9.36
C LYS A 148 -6.40 20.16 8.84
N ASN A 149 -5.75 19.01 8.66
CA ASN A 149 -6.39 17.78 8.18
C ASN A 149 -5.93 16.55 8.97
N THR A 150 -6.08 16.56 10.30
CA THR A 150 -6.13 15.34 11.10
C THR A 150 -7.43 14.54 10.88
N GLN A 151 -7.88 14.46 9.63
CA GLN A 151 -8.22 13.18 9.03
C GLN A 151 -7.14 12.94 7.98
N ILE A 152 -6.08 12.21 8.35
CA ILE A 152 -5.18 11.59 7.39
C ILE A 152 -6.10 10.92 6.37
N ASN A 153 -6.23 11.54 5.20
CA ASN A 153 -7.10 11.06 4.15
C ASN A 153 -6.50 9.71 3.79
N PRO A 154 -7.14 8.57 4.14
CA PRO A 154 -6.48 7.28 4.20
C PRO A 154 -5.80 7.04 2.86
N SER A 155 -4.47 7.10 2.86
CA SER A 155 -3.66 7.30 1.67
C SER A 155 -4.12 6.31 0.62
N LEU A 156 -4.59 6.82 -0.51
CA LEU A 156 -5.08 5.95 -1.57
C LEU A 156 -3.88 5.14 -2.08
N ILE A 157 -3.91 3.83 -1.88
CA ILE A 157 -2.89 2.88 -2.33
C ILE A 157 -3.33 2.35 -3.69
N LYS A 158 -2.43 2.38 -4.67
CA LYS A 158 -2.69 1.80 -5.99
C LYS A 158 -2.62 0.29 -5.92
N CYS A 159 -3.72 -0.40 -6.24
CA CYS A 159 -3.77 -1.85 -6.27
C CYS A 159 -2.90 -2.40 -7.42
N PRO A 160 -1.87 -3.24 -7.16
CA PRO A 160 -1.00 -3.75 -8.23
C PRO A 160 -1.72 -4.59 -9.30
N ASN A 161 -2.86 -5.19 -8.95
CA ASN A 161 -3.61 -6.06 -9.86
C ASN A 161 -4.59 -5.33 -10.78
N CYS A 162 -5.28 -4.29 -10.28
CA CYS A 162 -6.26 -3.55 -11.08
C CYS A 162 -5.83 -2.12 -11.43
N ASN A 163 -4.69 -1.65 -10.91
CA ASN A 163 -4.16 -0.30 -11.09
C ASN A 163 -5.09 0.83 -10.62
N ILE A 164 -6.13 0.52 -9.84
CA ILE A 164 -7.05 1.49 -9.25
C ILE A 164 -6.54 1.91 -7.86
N PHE A 165 -6.57 3.20 -7.59
CA PHE A 165 -6.29 3.80 -6.28
C PHE A 165 -7.43 3.51 -5.31
N ARG A 166 -7.11 2.94 -4.15
CA ARG A 166 -8.08 2.54 -3.12
C ARG A 166 -7.56 2.85 -1.72
N SER A 167 -8.47 3.18 -0.82
CA SER A 167 -8.26 3.31 0.61
C SER A 167 -7.68 2.03 1.20
N GLY A 168 -6.79 2.18 2.18
CA GLY A 168 -6.10 1.06 2.83
C GLY A 168 -7.04 -0.03 3.39
N LYS A 169 -8.26 0.34 3.82
CA LYS A 169 -9.29 -0.61 4.29
C LYS A 169 -9.73 -1.64 3.24
N LEU A 170 -9.47 -1.38 1.96
CA LEU A 170 -9.76 -2.29 0.86
C LEU A 170 -8.60 -3.21 0.53
N PHE A 171 -7.53 -3.25 1.32
CA PHE A 171 -6.45 -4.21 1.17
C PHE A 171 -6.57 -5.29 2.24
N ALA A 172 -6.53 -6.55 1.79
CA ALA A 172 -6.60 -7.66 2.72
C ALA A 172 -5.24 -7.89 3.38
N PRO A 173 -5.18 -8.24 4.67
CA PRO A 173 -3.92 -8.49 5.38
C PRO A 173 -3.12 -9.63 4.74
N ILE A 174 -3.81 -10.56 4.10
CA ILE A 174 -3.23 -11.78 3.55
C ILE A 174 -2.53 -11.60 2.19
N CYS A 175 -2.79 -10.53 1.44
CA CYS A 175 -2.33 -10.41 0.06
C CYS A 175 -1.98 -8.96 -0.29
N LYS A 176 -0.68 -8.69 -0.46
CA LYS A 176 -0.18 -7.37 -0.84
C LYS A 176 -0.38 -7.04 -2.33
N ASP A 177 -0.59 -8.06 -3.17
CA ASP A 177 -0.72 -7.91 -4.62
C ASP A 177 -2.14 -7.57 -5.10
N LYS A 178 -3.17 -7.86 -4.28
CA LYS A 178 -4.58 -7.70 -4.67
C LYS A 178 -5.37 -7.01 -3.56
N CYS A 179 -6.13 -5.97 -3.93
CA CYS A 179 -7.17 -5.41 -3.08
C CYS A 179 -8.34 -6.40 -2.88
N LEU A 180 -9.18 -6.18 -1.87
CA LEU A 180 -10.37 -6.96 -1.53
C LEU A 180 -11.34 -7.10 -2.70
N VAL A 181 -11.49 -6.07 -3.55
CA VAL A 181 -12.33 -6.16 -4.76
C VAL A 181 -11.76 -7.18 -5.75
N CYS A 182 -10.44 -7.18 -5.96
CA CYS A 182 -9.76 -8.16 -6.82
C CYS A 182 -9.82 -9.57 -6.22
N ILE A 183 -9.65 -9.71 -4.91
CA ILE A 183 -9.78 -11.00 -4.22
C ILE A 183 -11.20 -11.54 -4.33
N LYS A 184 -12.22 -10.70 -4.10
CA LYS A 184 -13.64 -11.04 -4.28
C LYS A 184 -13.90 -11.58 -5.69
N LYS A 185 -13.37 -10.90 -6.72
CA LYS A 185 -13.46 -11.36 -8.13
C LYS A 185 -12.82 -12.74 -8.32
N CYS A 186 -11.60 -12.93 -7.82
CA CYS A 186 -10.90 -14.22 -7.90
C CYS A 186 -11.74 -15.35 -7.27
N ILE A 187 -12.28 -15.14 -6.08
CA ILE A 187 -13.12 -16.13 -5.39
C ILE A 187 -14.37 -16.48 -6.21
N PHE A 188 -15.02 -15.50 -6.84
CA PHE A 188 -16.17 -15.74 -7.71
C PHE A 188 -15.82 -16.41 -9.04
N GLU A 189 -14.55 -16.36 -9.44
CA GLU A 189 -13.98 -17.08 -10.58
C GLU A 189 -13.37 -18.44 -10.17
N ASN A 190 -13.61 -18.88 -8.93
CA ASN A 190 -13.07 -20.12 -8.34
C ASN A 190 -11.53 -20.15 -8.23
N ILE A 191 -10.88 -18.98 -8.21
CA ILE A 191 -9.46 -18.82 -7.95
C ILE A 191 -9.27 -18.53 -6.46
N TYR A 192 -8.71 -19.47 -5.73
CA TYR A 192 -8.60 -19.42 -4.25
C TYR A 192 -7.19 -19.18 -3.73
N GLN A 193 -6.24 -18.88 -4.60
CA GLN A 193 -4.85 -18.64 -4.23
C GLN A 193 -4.27 -17.53 -5.11
N CYS A 194 -3.41 -16.69 -4.54
CA CYS A 194 -2.68 -15.70 -5.33
C CYS A 194 -1.57 -16.35 -6.13
N GLU A 195 -1.46 -16.02 -7.42
CA GLU A 195 -0.36 -16.49 -8.28
C GLU A 195 1.00 -15.87 -7.95
N LYS A 196 1.01 -14.71 -7.25
CA LYS A 196 2.24 -13.99 -6.88
C LYS A 196 2.68 -14.32 -5.45
N CYS A 197 1.83 -14.07 -4.45
CA CYS A 197 2.16 -14.36 -3.05
C CYS A 197 1.84 -15.77 -2.56
N TYR A 198 1.17 -16.62 -3.35
CA TYR A 198 0.72 -17.97 -2.95
C TYR A 198 -0.17 -18.03 -1.70
N CYS A 199 -0.55 -16.87 -1.18
CA CYS A 199 -1.47 -16.66 -0.09
C CYS A 199 -2.88 -17.20 -0.44
N SER A 200 -3.49 -17.95 0.48
CA SER A 200 -4.80 -18.60 0.31
C SER A 200 -5.95 -17.66 0.61
N TYR A 201 -6.93 -17.60 -0.30
CA TYR A 201 -8.17 -16.83 -0.15
C TYR A 201 -9.27 -17.61 0.58
N LYS A 202 -9.03 -18.86 0.97
CA LYS A 202 -9.91 -19.63 1.89
C LYS A 202 -9.65 -19.26 3.36
N ASN A 203 -9.14 -18.06 3.61
CA ASN A 203 -8.90 -17.55 4.95
C ASN A 203 -10.23 -17.10 5.59
N LYS A 204 -10.50 -17.56 6.82
CA LYS A 204 -11.75 -17.29 7.54
C LYS A 204 -11.93 -15.79 7.80
N ASP A 205 -10.88 -15.11 8.27
CA ASP A 205 -10.90 -13.68 8.60
C ASP A 205 -11.21 -12.81 7.38
N LEU A 206 -10.70 -13.21 6.20
CA LEU A 206 -11.02 -12.57 4.93
C LEU A 206 -12.52 -12.73 4.59
N LEU A 207 -13.04 -13.95 4.68
CA LEU A 207 -14.42 -14.27 4.29
C LEU A 207 -15.45 -13.68 5.27
N GLU A 208 -15.07 -13.56 6.54
CA GLU A 208 -15.89 -13.04 7.63
C GLU A 208 -15.64 -11.55 7.90
N MET A 209 -14.92 -10.85 7.02
CA MET A 209 -14.67 -9.42 7.17
C MET A 209 -15.97 -8.62 6.98
N ILE A 210 -16.44 -8.02 8.08
CA ILE A 210 -17.69 -7.25 8.14
C ILE A 210 -17.41 -5.77 7.88
N PHE A 211 -18.23 -5.16 7.01
CA PHE A 211 -18.28 -3.71 6.80
C PHE A 211 -19.68 -3.19 7.05
N ILE A 212 -19.75 -1.95 7.56
CA ILE A 212 -21.01 -1.24 7.78
C ILE A 212 -21.37 -0.47 6.51
N CYS A 213 -22.51 -0.80 5.91
CA CYS A 213 -23.03 -0.04 4.77
C CYS A 213 -23.41 1.38 5.23
N PRO A 214 -22.83 2.45 4.66
CA PRO A 214 -23.10 3.81 5.12
C PRO A 214 -24.53 4.27 4.79
N SER A 215 -25.21 3.62 3.84
CA SER A 215 -26.59 3.94 3.45
C SER A 215 -27.63 3.36 4.40
N CYS A 216 -27.59 2.06 4.67
CA CYS A 216 -28.59 1.41 5.52
C CYS A 216 -28.11 1.13 6.95
N ARG A 217 -26.85 1.47 7.26
CA ARG A 217 -26.19 1.33 8.58
C ARG A 217 -26.14 -0.10 9.13
N LYS A 218 -26.34 -1.12 8.29
CA LYS A 218 -26.25 -2.54 8.65
C LYS A 218 -24.86 -3.10 8.32
N GLY A 219 -24.40 -4.05 9.13
CA GLY A 219 -23.16 -4.81 8.89
C GLY A 219 -23.39 -5.96 7.91
N PHE A 220 -22.44 -6.16 7.00
CA PHE A 220 -22.46 -7.22 5.99
C PHE A 220 -21.05 -7.74 5.74
N TYR A 221 -20.94 -9.00 5.30
CA TYR A 221 -19.68 -9.58 4.87
C TYR A 221 -19.29 -9.05 3.49
N PHE A 222 -18.08 -8.49 3.34
CA PHE A 222 -17.68 -7.86 2.08
C PHE A 222 -17.79 -8.80 0.88
N ILE A 223 -17.23 -10.01 1.02
CA ILE A 223 -17.20 -11.03 -0.02
C ILE A 223 -18.51 -11.83 -0.01
N GLY A 224 -18.94 -12.29 1.17
CA GLY A 224 -20.12 -13.15 1.32
C GLY A 224 -21.43 -12.50 0.88
N ASP A 225 -21.65 -11.23 1.24
CA ASP A 225 -22.84 -10.47 0.86
C ASP A 225 -22.66 -9.65 -0.43
N ASN A 226 -21.51 -9.82 -1.09
CA ASN A 226 -21.11 -9.15 -2.33
C ASN A 226 -21.30 -7.64 -2.25
N MET A 227 -20.69 -7.02 -1.24
CA MET A 227 -20.70 -5.57 -1.09
C MET A 227 -19.93 -4.91 -2.24
N GLN A 228 -20.33 -3.71 -2.63
CA GLN A 228 -19.77 -2.96 -3.75
C GLN A 228 -19.06 -1.71 -3.28
N THR A 229 -17.93 -1.41 -3.90
CA THR A 229 -17.20 -0.16 -3.71
C THR A 229 -17.69 0.84 -4.74
N LEU A 230 -18.11 2.00 -4.27
CA LEU A 230 -18.59 3.13 -5.08
C LEU A 230 -17.91 4.39 -4.59
N CYS A 231 -17.53 5.31 -5.49
CA CYS A 231 -17.12 6.70 -5.21
C CYS A 231 -16.35 6.92 -3.90
N ASN A 232 -15.03 7.14 -3.99
CA ASN A 232 -14.16 7.32 -2.82
C ASN A 232 -14.24 6.12 -1.86
N ASP A 233 -14.35 4.91 -2.41
CA ASP A 233 -14.42 3.65 -1.65
C ASP A 233 -15.51 3.58 -0.57
N ALA A 234 -16.66 4.20 -0.81
CA ALA A 234 -17.86 3.90 -0.04
C ALA A 234 -18.27 2.45 -0.32
N ILE A 235 -18.41 1.65 0.75
CA ILE A 235 -18.72 0.22 0.64
C ILE A 235 -20.22 0.04 0.88
N LEU A 236 -20.99 -0.14 -0.18
CA LEU A 236 -22.43 -0.33 -0.12
C LEU A 236 -22.80 -1.81 -0.12
N CYS A 237 -23.86 -2.18 0.60
CA CYS A 237 -24.45 -3.50 0.44
C CYS A 237 -25.10 -3.63 -0.96
N SER A 238 -25.32 -4.86 -1.41
CA SER A 238 -25.87 -5.15 -2.74
C SER A 238 -27.17 -4.40 -3.05
N ASN A 239 -28.10 -4.32 -2.09
CA ASN A 239 -29.35 -3.60 -2.27
C ASN A 239 -29.14 -2.09 -2.43
N CYS A 240 -28.31 -1.48 -1.59
CA CYS A 240 -28.01 -0.04 -1.65
C CYS A 240 -27.22 0.31 -2.92
N ALA A 241 -26.33 -0.56 -3.39
CA ALA A 241 -25.63 -0.41 -4.66
C ALA A 241 -26.59 -0.47 -5.85
N ASN A 242 -27.56 -1.40 -5.85
CA ASN A 242 -28.60 -1.47 -6.87
C ASN A 242 -29.46 -0.19 -6.89
N SER A 243 -29.91 0.28 -5.72
CA SER A 243 -30.67 1.53 -5.63
C SER A 243 -29.87 2.76 -6.10
N ALA A 244 -28.54 2.76 -5.94
CA ALA A 244 -27.68 3.82 -6.47
C ALA A 244 -27.66 3.83 -8.01
N ILE A 245 -27.65 2.65 -8.65
CA ILE A 245 -27.77 2.53 -10.11
C ILE A 245 -29.11 3.10 -10.59
N GLU A 246 -30.22 2.64 -10.00
CA GLU A 246 -31.59 3.04 -10.38
C GLU A 246 -31.79 4.55 -10.29
N LYS A 247 -31.27 5.17 -9.23
CA LYS A 247 -31.35 6.62 -9.00
C LYS A 247 -30.29 7.43 -9.76
N SER A 248 -29.39 6.77 -10.50
CA SER A 248 -28.23 7.37 -11.16
C SER A 248 -27.33 8.22 -10.24
N GLY A 249 -27.40 7.99 -8.92
CA GLY A 249 -26.81 8.86 -7.92
C GLY A 249 -25.95 8.07 -6.94
N CYS A 250 -24.75 8.58 -6.68
CA CYS A 250 -23.89 8.03 -5.64
C CYS A 250 -24.50 8.23 -4.25
N PHE A 251 -24.16 7.37 -3.30
CA PHE A 251 -24.51 7.53 -1.88
C PHE A 251 -24.09 8.89 -1.30
N CYS A 252 -23.00 9.50 -1.78
CA CYS A 252 -22.60 10.82 -1.32
C CYS A 252 -23.56 11.95 -1.76
N LEU A 253 -24.55 11.64 -2.61
CA LEU A 253 -25.53 12.57 -3.21
C LEU A 253 -24.92 13.72 -4.03
N LYS A 254 -23.59 13.75 -4.19
CA LYS A 254 -22.85 14.78 -4.91
C LYS A 254 -22.39 14.34 -6.30
N HIS A 255 -22.22 13.03 -6.51
CA HIS A 255 -21.70 12.48 -7.77
C HIS A 255 -22.78 11.70 -8.50
N LEU A 256 -22.90 11.95 -9.81
CA LEU A 256 -23.63 11.11 -10.74
C LEU A 256 -22.76 9.92 -11.13
N LEU A 257 -23.35 8.74 -11.20
CA LEU A 257 -22.63 7.55 -11.66
C LEU A 257 -22.50 7.59 -13.18
N SER A 258 -21.27 7.44 -13.67
CA SER A 258 -21.00 7.23 -15.10
C SER A 258 -21.63 5.93 -15.59
N LEU A 259 -21.79 5.79 -16.92
CA LEU A 259 -22.31 4.57 -17.53
C LEU A 259 -21.41 3.36 -17.20
N ASP A 260 -20.09 3.55 -17.24
CA ASP A 260 -19.13 2.48 -16.96
C ASP A 260 -19.21 1.99 -15.51
N GLU A 261 -19.33 2.91 -14.54
CA GLU A 261 -19.53 2.54 -13.13
C GLU A 261 -20.83 1.78 -12.93
N LYS A 262 -21.93 2.22 -13.57
CA LYS A 262 -23.22 1.51 -13.51
C LYS A 262 -23.09 0.08 -14.06
N LEU A 263 -22.40 -0.09 -15.20
CA LEU A 263 -22.17 -1.39 -15.81
C LEU A 263 -21.28 -2.28 -14.94
N GLU A 264 -20.24 -1.75 -14.31
CA GLU A 264 -19.38 -2.51 -13.40
C GLU A 264 -20.17 -3.03 -12.20
N ILE A 265 -20.96 -2.16 -11.56
CA ILE A 265 -21.79 -2.54 -10.41
C ILE A 265 -22.86 -3.55 -10.85
N ALA A 266 -23.54 -3.33 -11.97
CA ALA A 266 -24.55 -4.26 -12.48
C ALA A 266 -23.95 -5.65 -12.74
N ARG A 267 -22.83 -5.74 -13.47
CA ARG A 267 -22.12 -7.02 -13.73
C ARG A 267 -21.70 -7.74 -12.46
N SER A 268 -21.46 -7.01 -11.38
CA SER A 268 -21.12 -7.60 -10.09
C SER A 268 -22.34 -8.12 -9.31
N LEU A 269 -23.51 -7.51 -9.50
CA LEU A 269 -24.75 -7.81 -8.77
C LEU A 269 -25.64 -8.83 -9.51
N PHE A 270 -25.51 -8.91 -10.82
CA PHE A 270 -26.32 -9.78 -11.65
C PHE A 270 -25.45 -10.80 -12.40
N LYS A 271 -26.03 -11.96 -12.67
CA LYS A 271 -25.44 -13.00 -13.51
C LYS A 271 -26.49 -13.48 -14.49
N ILE A 272 -26.05 -13.88 -15.68
CA ILE A 272 -26.90 -14.48 -16.69
C ILE A 272 -27.08 -15.97 -16.35
N CYS A 273 -28.31 -16.46 -16.41
CA CYS A 273 -28.61 -17.88 -16.28
C CYS A 273 -28.26 -18.62 -17.58
N ASP A 274 -27.44 -19.67 -17.51
CA ASP A 274 -27.04 -20.45 -18.69
C ASP A 274 -28.17 -21.28 -19.31
N ILE A 275 -29.35 -21.35 -18.66
CA ILE A 275 -30.51 -22.11 -19.14
C ILE A 275 -31.56 -21.19 -19.76
N CYS A 276 -32.04 -20.17 -19.02
CA CYS A 276 -33.08 -19.27 -19.52
C CYS A 276 -32.54 -18.00 -20.20
N GLY A 277 -31.25 -17.69 -20.05
CA GLY A 277 -30.67 -16.45 -20.57
C GLY A 277 -31.02 -15.19 -19.78
N ASP A 278 -31.86 -15.29 -18.75
CA ASP A 278 -32.28 -14.13 -17.97
C ASP A 278 -31.13 -13.60 -17.09
N GLU A 279 -31.09 -12.28 -16.95
CA GLU A 279 -30.24 -11.59 -15.98
C GLU A 279 -30.87 -11.66 -14.59
N ILE A 280 -30.21 -12.37 -13.68
CA ILE A 280 -30.74 -12.68 -12.37
C ILE A 280 -29.79 -12.16 -11.28
N HIS A 281 -30.35 -11.57 -10.23
CA HIS A 281 -29.57 -11.09 -9.09
C HIS A 281 -28.77 -12.24 -8.46
N PHE A 282 -27.49 -12.03 -8.15
CA PHE A 282 -26.56 -13.11 -7.76
C PHE A 282 -27.04 -13.95 -6.56
N LYS A 283 -27.76 -13.34 -5.60
CA LYS A 283 -28.36 -14.04 -4.45
C LYS A 283 -29.40 -15.10 -4.84
N LYS A 284 -29.97 -15.00 -6.04
CA LYS A 284 -30.90 -15.97 -6.60
C LYS A 284 -30.18 -17.05 -7.42
N PHE A 285 -28.85 -17.16 -7.34
CA PHE A 285 -28.14 -18.34 -7.83
C PHE A 285 -27.86 -19.29 -6.66
N PRO A 286 -28.23 -20.58 -6.77
CA PRO A 286 -27.81 -21.59 -5.82
C PRO A 286 -26.28 -21.69 -5.80
N ARG A 287 -25.69 -21.98 -4.63
CA ARG A 287 -24.24 -22.13 -4.47
C ARG A 287 -23.65 -23.32 -5.25
N LYS A 288 -24.49 -24.28 -5.65
CA LYS A 288 -24.07 -25.45 -6.43
C LYS A 288 -24.45 -25.26 -7.91
N SER A 289 -23.45 -25.26 -8.78
CA SER A 289 -23.62 -25.33 -10.23
C SER A 289 -24.09 -26.74 -10.62
N CYS A 290 -24.95 -26.83 -11.63
CA CYS A 290 -25.38 -28.11 -12.19
C CYS A 290 -24.56 -28.35 -13.46
N CYS A 291 -23.71 -29.38 -13.49
CA CYS A 291 -22.86 -29.69 -14.65
C CYS A 291 -21.99 -28.46 -15.08
N ASP A 292 -21.38 -27.77 -14.10
CA ASP A 292 -20.58 -26.51 -14.24
C ASP A 292 -21.31 -25.29 -14.83
N LYS A 293 -22.61 -25.39 -15.10
CA LYS A 293 -23.44 -24.26 -15.55
C LYS A 293 -23.92 -23.40 -14.39
N LYS A 294 -23.95 -22.08 -14.59
CA LYS A 294 -24.55 -21.08 -13.70
C LYS A 294 -26.05 -21.05 -13.93
N VAL A 295 -26.79 -21.78 -13.11
CA VAL A 295 -28.25 -21.93 -13.24
C VAL A 295 -28.94 -21.08 -12.18
N CYS A 296 -29.94 -20.27 -12.54
CA CYS A 296 -30.69 -19.48 -11.55
C CYS A 296 -31.59 -20.38 -10.69
N TYR A 297 -32.01 -19.87 -9.53
CA TYR A 297 -32.85 -20.60 -8.58
C TYR A 297 -34.16 -21.08 -9.19
N PHE A 298 -34.78 -20.30 -10.08
CA PHE A 298 -36.03 -20.69 -10.74
C PHE A 298 -35.83 -21.90 -11.66
N CYS A 299 -34.85 -21.85 -12.57
CA CYS A 299 -34.49 -22.98 -13.43
C CYS A 299 -34.04 -24.20 -12.61
N PHE A 300 -33.36 -23.98 -11.48
CA PHE A 300 -32.98 -25.04 -10.57
C PHE A 300 -34.20 -25.70 -9.90
N LYS A 301 -35.16 -24.90 -9.40
CA LYS A 301 -36.35 -25.38 -8.69
C LYS A 301 -37.33 -26.11 -9.60
N GLN A 302 -37.44 -25.69 -10.85
CA GLN A 302 -38.38 -26.28 -11.81
C GLN A 302 -38.04 -27.74 -12.16
N LYS A 303 -36.94 -28.32 -11.64
CA LYS A 303 -36.49 -29.71 -11.90
C LYS A 303 -36.50 -30.07 -13.39
N THR A 304 -36.49 -29.07 -14.28
CA THR A 304 -36.28 -29.28 -15.69
C THR A 304 -34.81 -29.64 -15.81
N ASN A 305 -34.59 -30.95 -15.95
CA ASN A 305 -33.30 -31.61 -16.10
C ASN A 305 -32.31 -30.67 -16.79
N CYS A 306 -31.23 -30.28 -16.09
CA CYS A 306 -30.10 -29.63 -16.76
C CYS A 306 -29.79 -30.48 -18.01
N PRO A 307 -29.79 -29.89 -19.23
CA PRO A 307 -29.63 -30.67 -20.45
C PRO A 307 -28.37 -31.55 -20.46
N GLY A 308 -27.32 -31.11 -19.74
CA GLY A 308 -26.07 -31.86 -19.57
C GLY A 308 -26.16 -33.02 -18.58
N CYS A 309 -27.10 -32.99 -17.63
CA CYS A 309 -27.25 -34.04 -16.61
C CYS A 309 -28.33 -35.07 -16.99
N PHE A 310 -28.93 -34.96 -18.19
CA PHE A 310 -29.90 -35.92 -18.74
C PHE A 310 -29.28 -37.30 -19.05
N ASN A 311 -27.97 -37.34 -19.30
CA ASN A 311 -27.28 -38.57 -19.73
C ASN A 311 -26.43 -39.25 -18.65
N SER A 312 -26.27 -38.66 -17.47
CA SER A 312 -25.58 -39.29 -16.35
C SER A 312 -25.99 -38.62 -15.04
N ILE A 313 -27.06 -39.13 -14.42
CA ILE A 313 -27.38 -38.77 -13.04
C ILE A 313 -26.28 -39.37 -12.16
N SER A 314 -25.24 -38.59 -11.86
CA SER A 314 -24.36 -38.97 -10.76
C SER A 314 -25.17 -38.86 -9.46
N THR A 315 -25.26 -39.96 -8.73
CA THR A 315 -25.95 -40.10 -7.44
C THR A 315 -25.59 -38.99 -6.45
N ARG A 316 -24.38 -38.44 -6.55
CA ARG A 316 -23.86 -37.30 -5.78
C ARG A 316 -24.74 -36.05 -5.87
N CYS A 317 -25.32 -35.75 -7.04
CA CYS A 317 -26.19 -34.58 -7.19
C CYS A 317 -27.53 -34.73 -6.47
N ARG A 318 -28.06 -35.94 -6.28
CA ARG A 318 -29.36 -36.16 -5.62
C ARG A 318 -29.27 -36.00 -4.10
N GLU A 319 -28.24 -36.57 -3.48
CA GLU A 319 -28.04 -36.52 -2.02
C GLU A 319 -27.81 -35.09 -1.53
N ASP A 320 -27.09 -34.31 -2.32
CA ASP A 320 -26.75 -32.92 -2.03
C ASP A 320 -27.91 -31.94 -2.12
N ILE A 321 -28.92 -32.25 -2.94
CA ILE A 321 -30.13 -31.43 -3.11
C ILE A 321 -31.04 -31.58 -1.88
N SER A 322 -31.23 -32.81 -1.38
CA SER A 322 -32.02 -33.06 -0.17
C SER A 322 -31.45 -32.31 1.04
N LYS A 323 -30.11 -32.27 1.17
CA LYS A 323 -29.43 -31.60 2.29
C LYS A 323 -29.61 -30.07 2.26
N PHE A 324 -29.58 -29.46 1.07
CA PHE A 324 -29.82 -28.01 0.91
C PHE A 324 -31.27 -27.61 1.23
N PHE A 325 -32.25 -28.43 0.85
CA PHE A 325 -33.66 -28.17 1.18
C PHE A 325 -33.94 -28.29 2.69
N SER A 326 -33.28 -29.21 3.39
CA SER A 326 -33.38 -29.28 4.86
C SER A 326 -32.76 -28.08 5.57
N GLU A 327 -31.70 -27.48 5.02
CA GLU A 327 -31.05 -26.30 5.63
C GLU A 327 -31.87 -25.02 5.43
N ILE A 328 -32.53 -24.84 4.28
CA ILE A 328 -33.38 -23.65 4.04
C ILE A 328 -34.66 -23.67 4.87
N LEU A 329 -35.28 -24.83 5.05
CA LEU A 329 -36.55 -24.92 5.79
C LEU A 329 -36.37 -24.65 7.29
N ASN A 330 -35.17 -24.85 7.84
CA ASN A 330 -34.84 -24.56 9.23
C ASN A 330 -34.48 -23.09 9.52
N PHE A 331 -34.47 -22.23 8.50
CA PHE A 331 -34.24 -20.78 8.62
C PHE A 331 -35.50 -19.93 8.35
N SER A 332 -36.69 -20.56 8.36
CA SER A 332 -37.99 -19.91 8.19
C SER A 332 -38.59 -19.48 9.52
#